data_AF-A0A0F9YM83-F1
#
_entry.id   AF-A0A0F9YM83-F1
#
_cell.length_a   1.000
_cell.length_b   1.000
_cell.length_c   1.000
_cell.angle_alpha   90.00
_cell.angle_beta   90.00
_cell.angle_gamma   90.00
#
_symmetry.space_group_name_H-M   'P 1'
#
loop_
_entity.id
_entity.type
_entity.pdbx_description
1 polymer ?
#
loop_
_entity_poly.entity_id
_entity_poly.type
_entity_poly.pdbx_seq_one_letter_code
_entity_poly.pdbx_strand_id
1 'polypeptide(L)'
;NDNNEKDKETKPKTNKVSNIQTNGDEIASKSKRKRKTYKTILKNQFTANERELYKKYKNSEKKFRMFFKLTIKNQIPQFIKKLEISNLSDDLKQKSIFALKNLLSFLKTISEIYINTKKKKNKKEFLNLLNLAFNQFSGYAGVSQKLLTFKSICKSIHKVGVGFCRMSCCDFYEVNRLLSSMHRRFSFLYIRLLKLKNSIEKKINQQ
;
A
#
# COMPACT_ATOMS: atom_id res chain seq x y z
N ASN A 1 84.13 -36.73 20.84
CA ASN A 1 83.47 -35.41 20.71
C ASN A 1 83.94 -34.79 19.43
N ASP A 2 83.59 -35.41 18.30
CA ASP A 2 82.29 -35.28 17.62
C ASP A 2 82.11 -33.84 17.11
N ASN A 3 81.82 -33.56 15.85
CA ASN A 3 81.80 -34.35 14.62
C ASN A 3 81.78 -33.33 13.48
N ASN A 4 82.60 -33.57 12.46
CA ASN A 4 82.39 -33.38 11.01
C ASN A 4 81.84 -32.06 10.46
N GLU A 5 82.59 -31.35 9.61
CA GLU A 5 82.82 -31.65 8.17
C GLU A 5 81.51 -31.56 7.37
N LYS A 6 81.40 -30.98 6.18
CA LYS A 6 82.29 -30.43 5.14
C LYS A 6 81.31 -29.64 4.24
N ASP A 7 81.60 -28.42 3.83
CA ASP A 7 82.44 -28.09 2.67
C ASP A 7 81.86 -28.57 1.31
N LYS A 8 81.85 -27.61 0.36
CA LYS A 8 81.85 -27.76 -1.11
C LYS A 8 80.54 -27.82 -1.93
N GLU A 9 80.37 -26.70 -2.65
CA GLU A 9 80.25 -26.58 -4.11
C GLU A 9 78.99 -26.94 -4.91
N THR A 10 78.78 -26.07 -5.89
CA THR A 10 78.19 -26.26 -7.23
C THR A 10 76.67 -26.40 -7.41
N LYS A 11 76.12 -25.39 -8.10
CA LYS A 11 74.76 -25.35 -8.68
C LYS A 11 74.60 -26.39 -9.81
N PRO A 12 73.36 -26.86 -10.04
CA PRO A 12 72.91 -27.16 -11.40
C PRO A 12 71.60 -26.44 -11.76
N LYS A 13 71.56 -25.89 -12.99
CA LYS A 13 70.32 -25.53 -13.70
C LYS A 13 69.73 -26.80 -14.31
N THR A 14 68.42 -27.04 -14.13
CA THR A 14 67.62 -27.88 -15.04
C THR A 14 66.14 -27.49 -15.02
N ASN A 15 65.59 -27.33 -16.21
CA ASN A 15 64.20 -26.99 -16.49
C ASN A 15 63.25 -28.16 -16.17
N LYS A 16 62.08 -27.87 -15.60
CA LYS A 16 60.85 -28.67 -15.81
C LYS A 16 59.63 -27.75 -15.80
N VAL A 17 59.05 -27.58 -16.98
CA VAL A 17 57.67 -27.13 -17.17
C VAL A 17 56.75 -28.22 -16.63
N SER A 18 55.80 -27.86 -15.78
CA SER A 18 54.55 -28.60 -15.63
C SER A 18 53.44 -27.66 -15.21
N ASN A 19 52.51 -27.43 -16.15
CA ASN A 19 51.18 -26.89 -15.89
C ASN A 19 50.57 -27.59 -14.66
N ILE A 20 50.26 -26.83 -13.62
CA ILE A 20 49.29 -27.27 -12.62
C ILE A 20 48.14 -26.27 -12.65
N GLN A 21 47.18 -26.68 -13.45
CA GLN A 21 45.80 -26.21 -13.48
C GLN A 21 45.20 -26.51 -12.10
N THR A 22 45.11 -25.52 -11.22
CA THR A 22 44.32 -25.64 -10.00
C THR A 22 42.86 -25.37 -10.33
N ASN A 23 42.10 -26.46 -10.28
CA ASN A 23 40.67 -26.56 -10.49
C ASN A 23 39.89 -25.43 -9.83
N GLY A 24 38.99 -24.85 -10.61
CA GLY A 24 37.92 -24.00 -10.11
C GLY A 24 36.94 -24.83 -9.31
N ASP A 25 36.54 -24.32 -8.15
CA ASP A 25 35.19 -24.52 -7.60
C ASP A 25 34.85 -23.63 -6.40
N GLU A 26 35.82 -22.94 -5.78
CA GLU A 26 35.52 -22.07 -4.62
C GLU A 26 34.85 -20.73 -4.97
N ILE A 27 34.99 -20.23 -6.20
CA ILE A 27 34.42 -18.93 -6.58
C ILE A 27 32.97 -19.08 -7.13
N ALA A 28 32.55 -20.27 -7.55
CA ALA A 28 31.25 -20.51 -8.18
C ALA A 28 30.07 -20.63 -7.19
N SER A 29 30.33 -20.84 -5.90
CA SER A 29 29.31 -21.17 -4.90
C SER A 29 28.70 -19.94 -4.19
N LYS A 30 29.39 -18.79 -4.17
CA LYS A 30 28.82 -17.52 -3.62
C LYS A 30 27.86 -16.82 -4.58
N SER A 31 27.99 -17.00 -5.91
CA SER A 31 27.15 -16.35 -6.91
C SER A 31 25.78 -17.01 -7.11
N LYS A 32 25.72 -18.35 -7.04
CA LYS A 32 24.46 -19.13 -7.18
C LYS A 32 23.47 -18.87 -6.04
N ARG A 33 23.96 -18.60 -4.82
CA ARG A 33 23.12 -18.38 -3.63
C ARG A 33 22.30 -17.09 -3.70
N LYS A 34 22.86 -16.00 -4.23
CA LYS A 34 22.16 -14.70 -4.45
C LYS A 34 21.09 -14.76 -5.54
N ARG A 35 21.30 -15.53 -6.62
CA ARG A 35 20.34 -15.69 -7.73
C ARG A 35 19.05 -16.41 -7.30
N LYS A 36 19.15 -17.48 -6.50
CA LYS A 36 17.99 -18.24 -6.00
C LYS A 36 17.11 -17.42 -5.05
N THR A 37 17.71 -16.58 -4.20
CA THR A 37 16.97 -15.68 -3.30
C THR A 37 16.32 -14.52 -4.04
N TYR A 38 16.96 -13.98 -5.09
CA TYR A 38 16.35 -12.95 -5.93
C TYR A 38 15.11 -13.48 -6.68
N LYS A 39 15.18 -14.70 -7.23
CA LYS A 39 14.04 -15.32 -7.95
C LYS A 39 12.82 -15.61 -7.06
N THR A 40 13.03 -15.78 -5.76
CA THR A 40 11.96 -16.04 -4.76
C THR A 40 11.26 -14.78 -4.24
N ILE A 41 11.77 -13.58 -4.57
CA ILE A 41 11.06 -12.33 -4.24
C ILE A 41 9.87 -12.16 -5.17
N LEU A 42 8.68 -11.97 -4.61
CA LEU A 42 7.41 -11.85 -5.34
C LEU A 42 7.47 -10.82 -6.48
N LYS A 43 8.09 -9.66 -6.25
CA LYS A 43 8.27 -8.61 -7.28
C LYS A 43 8.92 -9.14 -8.57
N ASN A 44 9.81 -10.12 -8.47
CA ASN A 44 10.52 -10.69 -9.61
C ASN A 44 9.70 -11.75 -10.36
N GLN A 45 8.63 -12.26 -9.75
CA GLN A 45 7.67 -13.16 -10.39
C GLN A 45 6.65 -12.41 -11.27
N PHE A 46 6.61 -11.08 -11.20
CA PHE A 46 5.70 -10.26 -12.00
C PHE A 46 6.20 -10.07 -13.43
N THR A 47 5.26 -10.09 -14.37
CA THR A 47 5.40 -9.57 -15.73
C THR A 47 5.59 -8.05 -15.74
N ALA A 48 6.01 -7.49 -16.88
CA ALA A 48 6.14 -6.05 -17.06
C ALA A 48 4.82 -5.31 -16.73
N ASN A 49 3.69 -5.81 -17.25
CA ASN A 49 2.36 -5.24 -16.99
C ASN A 49 1.96 -5.32 -15.50
N GLU A 50 2.13 -6.48 -14.85
CA GLU A 50 1.84 -6.63 -13.41
C GLU A 50 2.70 -5.68 -12.55
N ARG A 51 3.97 -5.47 -12.91
CA ARG A 51 4.86 -4.50 -12.23
C ARG A 51 4.35 -3.07 -12.38
N GLU A 52 3.89 -2.70 -13.57
CA GLU A 52 3.33 -1.37 -13.83
C GLU A 52 2.04 -1.15 -13.03
N LEU A 53 1.11 -2.11 -13.06
CA LEU A 53 -0.12 -2.08 -12.27
C LEU A 53 0.18 -1.97 -10.77
N TYR A 54 1.13 -2.76 -10.27
CA TYR A 54 1.55 -2.70 -8.87
C TYR A 54 2.15 -1.33 -8.52
N LYS A 55 3.00 -0.76 -9.37
CA LYS A 55 3.56 0.60 -9.18
C LYS A 55 2.45 1.66 -9.14
N LYS A 56 1.47 1.58 -10.05
CA LYS A 56 0.30 2.47 -10.08
C LYS A 56 -0.52 2.33 -8.80
N TYR A 57 -0.81 1.11 -8.35
CA TYR A 57 -1.52 0.85 -7.10
C TYR A 57 -0.78 1.45 -5.90
N LYS A 58 0.52 1.13 -5.72
CA LYS A 58 1.33 1.64 -4.60
C LYS A 58 1.43 3.16 -4.57
N ASN A 59 1.48 3.82 -5.72
CA ASN A 59 1.45 5.28 -5.77
C ASN A 59 0.11 5.83 -5.26
N SER A 60 -1.02 5.24 -5.68
CA SER A 60 -2.33 5.64 -5.14
C SER A 60 -2.48 5.33 -3.65
N GLU A 61 -2.02 4.17 -3.19
CA GLU A 61 -2.04 3.78 -1.78
C GLU A 61 -1.27 4.82 -0.94
N LYS A 62 -0.03 5.18 -1.36
CA LYS A 62 0.77 6.21 -0.68
C LYS A 62 0.05 7.55 -0.62
N LYS A 63 -0.51 8.01 -1.75
CA LYS A 63 -1.26 9.27 -1.83
C LYS A 63 -2.49 9.26 -0.94
N PHE A 64 -3.23 8.15 -0.91
CA PHE A 64 -4.42 8.00 -0.07
C PHE A 64 -4.05 8.00 1.42
N ARG A 65 -3.02 7.25 1.83
CA ARG A 65 -2.52 7.24 3.21
C ARG A 65 -2.07 8.63 3.68
N MET A 66 -1.37 9.36 2.82
CA MET A 66 -0.95 10.74 3.11
C MET A 66 -2.15 11.68 3.25
N PHE A 67 -3.13 11.58 2.34
CA PHE A 67 -4.38 12.32 2.44
C PHE A 67 -5.15 12.00 3.73
N PHE A 68 -5.24 10.72 4.10
CA PHE A 68 -5.88 10.33 5.35
C PHE A 68 -5.16 10.94 6.56
N LYS A 69 -3.84 10.79 6.63
CA LYS A 69 -3.03 11.25 7.76
C LYS A 69 -3.06 12.78 7.93
N LEU A 70 -2.95 13.53 6.84
CA LEU A 70 -2.82 14.99 6.89
C LEU A 70 -4.17 15.71 6.94
N THR A 71 -5.20 15.14 6.31
CA THR A 71 -6.47 15.83 6.11
C THR A 71 -7.58 15.15 6.90
N ILE A 72 -7.91 13.91 6.58
CA ILE A 72 -9.09 13.22 7.11
C ILE A 72 -9.03 13.04 8.64
N LYS A 73 -7.87 12.62 9.15
CA LYS A 73 -7.68 12.30 10.58
C LYS A 73 -8.01 13.49 11.48
N ASN A 74 -7.81 14.72 11.02
CA ASN A 74 -8.02 15.92 11.82
C ASN A 74 -9.31 16.66 11.45
N GLN A 75 -9.64 16.74 10.16
CA GLN A 75 -10.82 17.51 9.71
C GLN A 75 -12.14 16.85 10.09
N ILE A 76 -12.29 15.52 9.96
CA ILE A 76 -13.56 14.87 10.32
C ILE A 76 -13.89 15.05 11.82
N PRO A 77 -12.95 14.85 12.76
CA PRO A 77 -13.20 15.16 14.17
C PRO A 77 -13.58 16.61 14.45
N GLN A 78 -12.97 17.58 13.74
CA GLN A 78 -13.36 18.99 13.87
C GLN A 78 -14.81 19.23 13.42
N PHE A 79 -15.23 18.60 12.32
CA PHE A 79 -16.63 18.67 11.88
C PHE A 79 -17.59 18.05 12.88
N ILE A 80 -17.23 16.92 13.49
CA ILE A 80 -18.03 16.28 14.55
C ILE A 80 -18.20 17.24 15.73
N LYS A 81 -17.12 17.86 16.22
CA LYS A 81 -17.19 18.85 17.32
C LYS A 81 -18.10 20.03 16.98
N LYS A 82 -18.03 20.53 15.74
CA LYS A 82 -18.90 21.62 15.27
C LYS A 82 -20.37 21.20 15.22
N LEU A 83 -20.67 19.96 14.81
CA LEU A 83 -22.03 19.42 14.82
C LEU A 83 -22.58 19.26 16.24
N GLU A 84 -21.75 18.84 17.20
CA GLU A 84 -22.15 18.66 18.61
C GLU A 84 -22.68 19.97 19.22
N ILE A 85 -22.00 21.10 18.96
CA ILE A 85 -22.38 22.43 19.47
C ILE A 85 -23.33 23.21 18.55
N SER A 86 -23.78 22.62 17.44
CA SER A 86 -24.67 23.31 16.49
C SER A 86 -26.10 23.44 17.03
N ASN A 87 -26.91 24.32 16.42
CA ASN A 87 -28.33 24.49 16.76
C ASN A 87 -29.26 23.50 16.02
N LEU A 88 -28.71 22.41 15.46
CA LEU A 88 -29.52 21.38 14.81
C LEU A 88 -30.34 20.58 15.84
N SER A 89 -31.42 19.95 15.39
CA SER A 89 -32.15 19.00 16.22
C SER A 89 -31.27 17.79 16.57
N ASP A 90 -31.50 17.20 17.74
CA ASP A 90 -30.66 16.10 18.25
C ASP A 90 -30.65 14.89 17.32
N ASP A 91 -31.80 14.54 16.72
CA ASP A 91 -31.89 13.47 15.72
C ASP A 91 -30.95 13.73 14.53
N LEU A 92 -30.94 14.95 13.99
CA LEU A 92 -30.08 15.33 12.87
C LEU A 92 -28.60 15.34 13.25
N LYS A 93 -28.26 15.83 14.45
CA LYS A 93 -26.90 15.78 14.99
C LYS A 93 -26.40 14.34 15.07
N GLN A 94 -27.18 13.46 15.70
CA GLN A 94 -26.79 12.07 15.93
C GLN A 94 -26.60 11.32 14.60
N LYS A 95 -27.54 11.47 13.66
CA LYS A 95 -27.42 10.86 12.31
C LYS A 95 -26.16 11.36 11.57
N SER A 96 -25.87 12.65 11.67
CA SER A 96 -24.71 13.26 11.01
C SER A 96 -23.38 12.82 11.63
N ILE A 97 -23.28 12.85 12.95
CA ILE A 97 -22.11 12.39 13.70
C ILE A 97 -21.87 10.91 13.43
N PHE A 98 -22.92 10.09 13.43
CA PHE A 98 -22.83 8.67 13.13
C PHE A 98 -22.27 8.44 11.72
N ALA A 99 -22.78 9.14 10.70
CA ALA A 99 -22.27 9.02 9.33
C ALA A 99 -20.78 9.38 9.22
N LEU A 100 -20.36 10.49 9.84
CA LEU A 100 -18.96 10.94 9.84
C LEU A 100 -18.03 9.99 10.60
N LYS A 101 -18.46 9.47 11.77
CA LYS A 101 -17.69 8.46 12.53
C LYS A 101 -17.51 7.17 11.74
N ASN A 102 -18.57 6.69 11.08
CA ASN A 102 -18.49 5.51 10.22
C ASN A 102 -17.53 5.72 9.05
N LEU A 103 -17.59 6.89 8.40
CA LEU A 103 -16.66 7.24 7.34
C LEU A 103 -15.22 7.26 7.85
N LEU A 104 -14.95 7.96 8.96
CA LEU A 104 -13.61 8.07 9.54
C LEU A 104 -13.03 6.69 9.87
N SER A 105 -13.84 5.84 10.50
CA SER A 105 -13.46 4.46 10.83
C SER A 105 -13.11 3.66 9.58
N PHE A 106 -13.98 3.69 8.56
CA PHE A 106 -13.72 3.01 7.29
C PHE A 106 -12.44 3.49 6.61
N LEU A 107 -12.24 4.81 6.49
CA LEU A 107 -11.05 5.36 5.85
C LEU A 107 -9.78 5.03 6.63
N LYS A 108 -9.86 4.93 7.95
CA LYS A 108 -8.76 4.47 8.81
C LYS A 108 -8.37 3.04 8.42
N THR A 109 -9.34 2.12 8.39
CA THR A 109 -9.13 0.72 7.96
C THR A 109 -8.47 0.65 6.59
N ILE A 110 -8.99 1.38 5.60
CA ILE A 110 -8.41 1.39 4.25
C ILE A 110 -6.99 1.97 4.24
N SER A 111 -6.70 3.00 5.05
CA SER A 111 -5.37 3.62 5.14
C SER A 111 -4.32 2.70 5.79
N GLU A 112 -4.76 1.71 6.56
CA GLU A 112 -3.90 0.74 7.22
C GLU A 112 -3.56 -0.45 6.30
N ILE A 113 -4.30 -0.65 5.21
CA ILE A 113 -3.99 -1.65 4.20
C ILE A 113 -2.64 -1.34 3.54
N TYR A 114 -1.66 -2.21 3.78
CA TYR A 114 -0.32 -2.12 3.22
C TYR A 114 0.13 -3.46 2.65
N ILE A 115 0.24 -3.53 1.31
CA ILE A 115 0.66 -4.75 0.62
C ILE A 115 2.14 -4.62 0.21
N ASN A 116 2.99 -5.43 0.85
CA ASN A 116 4.44 -5.49 0.60
C ASN A 116 4.83 -6.67 -0.28
N THR A 117 5.49 -6.39 -1.40
CA THR A 117 6.00 -7.39 -2.36
C THR A 117 7.49 -7.70 -2.19
N LYS A 118 8.19 -7.04 -1.25
CA LYS A 118 9.59 -7.33 -0.93
C LYS A 118 9.76 -8.58 -0.07
N LYS A 119 8.69 -9.05 0.59
CA LYS A 119 8.70 -10.29 1.36
C LYS A 119 8.64 -11.50 0.42
N LYS A 120 9.28 -12.61 0.81
CA LYS A 120 9.12 -13.90 0.13
C LYS A 120 7.65 -14.32 0.26
N LYS A 121 6.92 -14.26 -0.86
CA LYS A 121 5.53 -14.72 -1.01
C LYS A 121 5.40 -15.30 -2.41
N ASN A 122 4.62 -16.36 -2.57
CA ASN A 122 4.24 -16.83 -3.90
C ASN A 122 3.07 -15.98 -4.45
N LYS A 123 2.78 -16.09 -5.76
CA LYS A 123 1.68 -15.34 -6.39
C LYS A 123 0.30 -15.65 -5.79
N LYS A 124 0.06 -16.87 -5.30
CA LYS A 124 -1.22 -17.28 -4.69
C LYS A 124 -1.47 -16.58 -3.36
N GLU A 125 -0.48 -16.55 -2.49
CA GLU A 125 -0.50 -15.77 -1.24
C GLU A 125 -0.68 -14.27 -1.50
N PHE A 126 -0.04 -13.75 -2.56
CA PHE A 126 -0.23 -12.37 -2.95
C PHE A 126 -1.66 -12.09 -3.41
N LEU A 127 -2.25 -12.97 -4.23
CA LEU A 127 -3.65 -12.87 -4.64
C LEU A 127 -4.58 -12.90 -3.42
N ASN A 128 -4.33 -13.77 -2.43
CA ASN A 128 -5.11 -13.81 -1.19
C ASN A 128 -5.07 -12.47 -0.45
N LEU A 129 -3.91 -11.80 -0.38
CA LEU A 129 -3.82 -10.45 0.22
C LEU A 129 -4.62 -9.41 -0.58
N LEU A 130 -4.57 -9.49 -1.92
CA LEU A 130 -5.35 -8.60 -2.77
C LEU A 130 -6.85 -8.83 -2.59
N ASN A 131 -7.28 -10.08 -2.42
CA ASN A 131 -8.67 -10.43 -2.13
C ASN A 131 -9.11 -9.91 -0.76
N LEU A 132 -8.29 -10.10 0.29
CA LEU A 132 -8.57 -9.54 1.61
C LEU A 132 -8.68 -8.02 1.56
N ALA A 133 -7.75 -7.35 0.88
CA ALA A 133 -7.85 -5.90 0.67
C ALA A 133 -9.12 -5.54 -0.08
N PHE A 134 -9.44 -6.23 -1.18
CA PHE A 134 -10.63 -5.98 -1.98
C PHE A 134 -11.93 -6.10 -1.15
N ASN A 135 -12.02 -7.11 -0.28
CA ASN A 135 -13.16 -7.30 0.63
C ASN A 135 -13.30 -6.16 1.65
N GLN A 136 -12.19 -5.56 2.09
CA GLN A 136 -12.27 -4.36 2.93
C GLN A 136 -12.80 -3.16 2.15
N PHE A 137 -12.41 -3.01 0.87
CA PHE A 137 -12.90 -1.93 0.02
C PHE A 137 -14.39 -2.05 -0.34
N SER A 138 -14.92 -3.27 -0.48
CA SER A 138 -16.35 -3.48 -0.80
C SER A 138 -17.28 -2.96 0.30
N GLY A 139 -16.80 -2.84 1.55
CA GLY A 139 -17.53 -2.20 2.66
C GLY A 139 -17.88 -0.72 2.42
N TYR A 140 -17.30 -0.07 1.40
CA TYR A 140 -17.62 1.33 1.07
C TYR A 140 -19.08 1.55 0.71
N ALA A 141 -19.79 0.57 0.15
CA ALA A 141 -21.21 0.72 -0.21
C ALA A 141 -22.07 1.10 1.01
N GLY A 142 -21.87 0.42 2.15
CA GLY A 142 -22.58 0.73 3.40
C GLY A 142 -22.22 2.09 3.98
N VAL A 143 -20.97 2.53 3.82
CA VAL A 143 -20.52 3.87 4.23
C VAL A 143 -21.13 4.95 3.32
N SER A 144 -21.17 4.69 2.01
CA SER A 144 -21.74 5.59 1.02
C SER A 144 -23.22 5.86 1.30
N GLN A 145 -23.98 4.84 1.70
CA GLN A 145 -25.38 5.02 2.06
C GLN A 145 -25.55 5.97 3.25
N LYS A 146 -24.75 5.80 4.32
CA LYS A 146 -24.77 6.70 5.48
C LYS A 146 -24.37 8.13 5.11
N LEU A 147 -23.43 8.29 4.19
CA LEU A 147 -23.05 9.61 3.67
C LEU A 147 -24.10 10.25 2.79
N LEU A 148 -24.88 9.47 2.04
CA LEU A 148 -26.02 9.98 1.28
C LEU A 148 -27.09 10.53 2.22
N THR A 149 -27.37 9.85 3.32
CA THR A 149 -28.25 10.37 4.39
C THR A 149 -27.73 11.70 4.92
N PHE A 150 -26.44 11.79 5.26
CA PHE A 150 -25.81 13.03 5.71
C PHE A 150 -25.94 14.16 4.66
N LYS A 151 -25.65 13.86 3.38
CA LYS A 151 -25.75 14.84 2.29
C LYS A 151 -27.18 15.33 2.07
N SER A 152 -28.17 14.45 2.23
CA SER A 152 -29.59 14.80 2.16
C SER A 152 -29.97 15.79 3.27
N ILE A 153 -29.54 15.53 4.51
CA ILE A 153 -29.72 16.41 5.66
C ILE A 153 -29.08 17.79 5.40
N CYS A 154 -27.87 17.83 4.85
CA CYS A 154 -27.22 19.10 4.52
C CYS A 154 -28.04 19.92 3.52
N LYS A 155 -28.62 19.27 2.49
CA LYS A 155 -29.46 19.95 1.49
C LYS A 155 -30.75 20.51 2.08
N SER A 156 -31.37 19.83 3.04
CA SER A 156 -32.60 20.33 3.68
C SER A 156 -32.32 21.53 4.58
N ILE A 157 -31.19 21.55 5.28
CA ILE A 157 -30.77 22.69 6.13
C ILE A 157 -30.49 23.96 5.30
N HIS A 158 -30.06 23.83 4.05
CA HIS A 158 -29.88 24.98 3.14
C HIS A 158 -31.17 25.60 2.60
N LYS A 159 -32.34 24.96 2.78
CA LYS A 159 -33.60 25.35 2.13
C LYS A 159 -34.61 25.98 3.11
N VAL A 160 -34.15 26.93 3.92
CA VAL A 160 -35.00 27.79 4.77
C VAL A 160 -34.69 29.26 4.42
N GLY A 161 -35.50 29.86 3.53
CA GLY A 161 -35.39 31.28 3.10
C GLY A 161 -34.55 31.59 1.86
N VAL A 162 -34.55 32.86 1.44
CA VAL A 162 -33.96 33.43 0.18
C VAL A 162 -32.42 33.50 0.17
N GLY A 163 -31.74 32.85 1.11
CA GLY A 163 -30.29 32.84 1.17
C GLY A 163 -29.83 31.53 1.79
N PHE A 164 -28.79 30.91 1.22
CA PHE A 164 -28.13 29.77 1.82
C PHE A 164 -27.92 30.06 3.30
N CYS A 165 -28.49 29.24 4.17
CA CYS A 165 -28.29 29.33 5.61
C CYS A 165 -26.79 29.46 5.87
N ARG A 166 -26.34 30.69 6.15
CA ARG A 166 -24.95 31.05 6.42
C ARG A 166 -24.69 30.65 7.86
N MET A 167 -24.82 29.35 8.15
CA MET A 167 -24.62 28.80 9.48
C MET A 167 -23.11 28.84 9.73
N SER A 168 -22.64 29.96 10.28
CA SER A 168 -21.23 30.27 10.57
C SER A 168 -20.55 29.23 11.47
N CYS A 169 -21.31 28.32 12.08
CA CYS A 169 -20.84 27.28 12.98
C CYS A 169 -20.49 25.95 12.30
N CYS A 170 -20.98 25.65 11.09
CA CYS A 170 -20.63 24.40 10.38
C CYS A 170 -20.67 24.60 8.86
N ASP A 171 -19.48 24.73 8.25
CA ASP A 171 -19.34 24.89 6.81
C ASP A 171 -19.62 23.55 6.10
N PHE A 172 -20.91 23.24 5.91
CA PHE A 172 -21.37 22.07 5.18
C PHE A 172 -20.87 22.02 3.74
N TYR A 173 -20.51 23.17 3.16
CA TYR A 173 -19.85 23.23 1.86
C TYR A 173 -18.44 22.64 1.95
N GLU A 174 -17.64 22.99 2.95
CA GLU A 174 -16.32 22.38 3.19
C GLU A 174 -16.42 20.88 3.49
N VAL A 175 -17.44 20.43 4.24
CA VAL A 175 -17.67 18.99 4.43
C VAL A 175 -17.97 18.30 3.10
N ASN A 176 -18.86 18.85 2.28
CA ASN A 176 -19.20 18.28 0.96
C ASN A 176 -18.01 18.27 0.00
N ARG A 177 -17.17 19.30 0.04
CA ARG A 177 -15.93 19.39 -0.73
C ARG A 177 -14.95 18.31 -0.30
N LEU A 178 -14.79 18.10 1.02
CA LEU A 178 -13.97 17.02 1.56
C LEU A 178 -14.50 15.65 1.13
N LEU A 179 -15.80 15.41 1.24
CA LEU A 179 -16.45 14.14 0.85
C LEU A 179 -16.25 13.85 -0.64
N SER A 180 -16.41 14.86 -1.51
CA SER A 180 -16.17 14.73 -2.95
C SER A 180 -14.71 14.39 -3.27
N SER A 181 -13.76 15.10 -2.63
CA SER A 181 -12.32 14.83 -2.77
C SER A 181 -11.96 13.41 -2.32
N MET A 182 -12.54 12.97 -1.19
CA MET A 182 -12.38 11.63 -0.66
C MET A 182 -12.91 10.58 -1.64
N HIS A 183 -14.15 10.73 -2.12
CA HIS A 183 -14.78 9.77 -3.03
C HIS A 183 -13.94 9.56 -4.29
N ARG A 184 -13.49 10.66 -4.92
CA ARG A 184 -12.63 10.59 -6.11
C ARG A 184 -11.33 9.83 -5.84
N ARG A 185 -10.65 10.11 -4.72
CA ARG A 185 -9.39 9.45 -4.34
C ARG A 185 -9.59 7.98 -4.03
N PHE A 186 -10.67 7.65 -3.32
CA PHE A 186 -11.04 6.28 -2.99
C PHE A 186 -11.34 5.47 -4.25
N SER A 187 -12.23 5.95 -5.13
CA SER A 187 -12.59 5.28 -6.38
C SER A 187 -11.35 5.04 -7.26
N PHE A 188 -10.45 6.01 -7.33
CA PHE A 188 -9.20 5.85 -8.07
C PHE A 188 -8.25 4.80 -7.49
N LEU A 189 -8.16 4.70 -6.16
CA LEU A 189 -7.40 3.64 -5.49
C LEU A 189 -8.04 2.26 -5.73
N TYR A 190 -9.36 2.17 -5.57
CA TYR A 190 -10.14 0.96 -5.76
C TYR A 190 -9.99 0.39 -7.19
N ILE A 191 -10.16 1.21 -8.21
CA ILE A 191 -10.00 0.78 -9.62
C ILE A 191 -8.60 0.21 -9.87
N ARG A 192 -7.57 0.80 -9.28
CA ARG A 192 -6.19 0.31 -9.42
C ARG A 192 -5.97 -1.01 -8.70
N LEU A 193 -6.56 -1.20 -7.53
CA LEU A 193 -6.54 -2.48 -6.81
C LEU A 193 -7.23 -3.56 -7.64
N LEU A 194 -8.43 -3.28 -8.17
CA LEU A 194 -9.20 -4.21 -8.98
C LEU A 194 -8.43 -4.64 -10.24
N LYS A 195 -7.86 -3.68 -10.99
CA LYS A 195 -7.03 -3.99 -12.17
C LYS A 195 -5.84 -4.88 -11.83
N LEU A 196 -5.16 -4.61 -10.72
CA LEU A 196 -4.03 -5.42 -10.27
C LEU A 196 -4.48 -6.84 -9.91
N LYS A 197 -5.55 -6.98 -9.11
CA LYS A 197 -6.14 -8.26 -8.73
C LYS A 197 -6.47 -9.11 -9.96
N ASN A 198 -7.28 -8.56 -10.87
CA ASN A 198 -7.75 -9.30 -12.04
C ASN A 198 -6.59 -9.73 -12.95
N SER A 199 -5.54 -8.91 -13.07
CA SER A 199 -4.35 -9.27 -13.85
C SER A 199 -3.58 -10.45 -13.25
N ILE A 200 -3.51 -10.55 -11.91
CA ILE A 200 -2.81 -11.64 -11.22
C ILE A 200 -3.66 -12.91 -11.27
N GLU A 201 -4.96 -12.79 -11.01
CA GLU A 201 -5.94 -13.88 -11.02
C GLU A 201 -6.03 -14.57 -12.39
N LYS A 202 -6.17 -13.80 -13.47
CA LYS A 202 -6.21 -14.33 -14.85
C LYS A 202 -4.99 -15.19 -15.17
N LYS A 203 -3.81 -14.81 -14.69
CA LYS A 203 -2.57 -15.56 -14.94
C LYS A 203 -2.46 -16.84 -14.12
N ILE A 204 -3.00 -16.86 -12.90
CA ILE A 204 -3.00 -18.06 -12.07
C ILE A 204 -3.93 -19.11 -12.65
N ASN A 205 -5.09 -18.72 -13.20
CA ASN A 205 -6.05 -19.66 -13.80
C ASN A 205 -5.65 -20.17 -15.19
N GLN A 206 -4.56 -19.64 -15.77
CA GLN A 206 -3.99 -20.06 -17.06
C GLN A 206 -2.73 -20.93 -16.90
N GLN A 207 -2.31 -21.21 -15.67
CA GLN A 207 -1.15 -22.03 -15.30
C GLN A 207 -1.61 -23.30 -14.62
#